data_AF-A0A150NXB7-F1
#
_entry.id   AF-A0A150NXB7-F1
#
_cell.length_a   1.000
_cell.length_b   1.000
_cell.length_c   1.000
_cell.angle_alpha   90.00
_cell.angle_beta   90.00
_cell.angle_gamma   90.00
#
_symmetry.space_group_name_H-M   'P 1'
#
loop_
_entity.id
_entity.type
_entity.pdbx_description
1 polymer ?
#
loop_
_entity_poly.entity_id
_entity_poly.type
_entity_poly.pdbx_seq_one_letter_code
_entity_poly.pdbx_strand_id
1 'polypeptide(L)'
;MRGLIGAGTNRINIYVVRQATEGLARLIESKGGNEKERGVAIAYDSRHFSPEFAFESAAVLAKHGIKSYVFESLRPTPELSFAVRHLNCFAGIMITASHNPAPFNGYKVYGEDGGQMPPHDADALTTYIRAIENPFAVEVADVEAEKASGLIEVIGEAVDVEYLKEVKDVNINPDLIEEFGKDMKIVYTPLHGTGEMLARRALAQAGFDSVQVVEAQATADPDFSTVKSPNPESQAAFALAEELGRQVGADVLVATDPDADRVGVEVLQKDGSYLNLSGNQIGAIMAKYILEAHKNAGTLPENAALCKSIVSTDLVTKIAESYGATMFNVLTGFKFIAEKIQEFEEKHNHTYMMGFEESFGYLIKPFVRDKDAIQAVLVVAELAAYYRSRGLTLADGIEEIYKEYGYYAEKTISVTLSGVDGAEQIKAIMAKFRNNAPKEWNATAITVVEDFKAQTATAADGTVTNLTTPPSDVLKYTLADGSWIAVRPSGTEPKIKFYIAVVGETNEESQTKIDNIEAEINAFVK
;
A
#
# COMPACT_ATOMS: atom_id res chain seq x y z
N MET A 1 12.16 8.66 0.15
CA MET A 1 12.15 10.08 -0.27
C MET A 1 11.28 10.22 -1.52
N ARG A 2 10.53 11.31 -1.66
CA ARG A 2 9.77 11.66 -2.88
C ARG A 2 9.87 13.16 -3.09
N GLY A 3 9.86 13.60 -4.34
CA GLY A 3 9.90 15.03 -4.65
C GLY A 3 9.80 15.31 -6.14
N LEU A 4 9.62 16.59 -6.46
CA LEU A 4 9.68 17.06 -7.85
C LEU A 4 11.08 16.80 -8.42
N ILE A 5 11.14 16.33 -9.65
CA ILE A 5 12.39 16.23 -10.40
C ILE A 5 12.91 17.65 -10.66
N GLY A 6 14.20 17.88 -10.41
CA GLY A 6 14.83 19.16 -10.71
C GLY A 6 16.06 19.47 -9.87
N ALA A 7 16.64 20.66 -10.09
CA ALA A 7 17.80 21.12 -9.34
C ALA A 7 17.44 21.56 -7.91
N GLY A 8 18.32 21.25 -6.95
CA GLY A 8 18.18 21.64 -5.54
C GLY A 8 18.11 20.45 -4.57
N THR A 9 18.30 20.73 -3.28
CA THR A 9 18.34 19.72 -2.21
C THR A 9 16.96 19.23 -1.77
N ASN A 10 15.89 19.92 -2.16
CA ASN A 10 14.48 19.54 -1.91
C ASN A 10 13.81 18.98 -3.18
N ARG A 11 14.59 18.41 -4.09
CA ARG A 11 14.17 17.83 -5.36
C ARG A 11 14.76 16.44 -5.51
N ILE A 12 14.22 15.64 -6.43
CA ILE A 12 14.86 14.42 -6.87
C ILE A 12 15.75 14.74 -8.08
N ASN A 13 17.01 14.39 -7.98
CA ASN A 13 18.02 14.48 -9.02
C ASN A 13 19.15 13.50 -8.72
N ILE A 14 20.07 13.37 -9.68
CA ILE A 14 21.20 12.45 -9.60
C ILE A 14 22.03 12.60 -8.31
N TYR A 15 22.26 13.82 -7.82
CA TYR A 15 23.07 14.06 -6.62
C TYR A 15 22.35 13.64 -5.34
N VAL A 16 21.04 13.84 -5.26
CA VAL A 16 20.23 13.38 -4.13
C VAL A 16 20.14 11.84 -4.11
N VAL A 17 20.02 11.21 -5.28
CA VAL A 17 20.06 9.74 -5.41
C VAL A 17 21.43 9.19 -5.02
N ARG A 18 22.52 9.80 -5.49
CA ARG A 18 23.89 9.45 -5.09
C ARG A 18 24.09 9.58 -3.60
N GLN A 19 23.69 10.71 -3.00
CA GLN A 19 23.82 10.93 -1.56
C GLN A 19 23.05 9.89 -0.73
N ALA A 20 21.84 9.52 -1.15
CA ALA A 20 21.07 8.49 -0.48
C ALA A 20 21.72 7.11 -0.60
N THR A 21 22.25 6.81 -1.79
CA THR A 21 22.91 5.53 -2.05
C THR A 21 24.25 5.41 -1.33
N GLU A 22 25.03 6.50 -1.25
CA GLU A 22 26.25 6.60 -0.46
C GLU A 22 25.95 6.34 1.03
N GLY A 23 24.86 6.91 1.55
CA GLY A 23 24.42 6.63 2.91
C GLY A 23 24.09 5.15 3.13
N LEU A 24 23.46 4.50 2.15
CA LEU A 24 23.17 3.07 2.19
C LEU A 24 24.44 2.22 2.10
N ALA A 25 25.39 2.60 1.24
CA ALA A 25 26.68 1.92 1.12
C ALA A 25 27.46 1.95 2.46
N ARG A 26 27.49 3.10 3.13
CA ARG A 26 28.08 3.25 4.47
C ARG A 26 27.34 2.44 5.54
N LEU A 27 26.02 2.35 5.46
CA LEU A 27 25.24 1.49 6.36
C LEU A 27 25.63 0.03 6.18
N ILE A 28 25.70 -0.46 4.93
CA ILE A 28 26.12 -1.83 4.60
C ILE A 28 27.54 -2.09 5.13
N GLU A 29 28.48 -1.18 4.89
CA GLU A 29 29.86 -1.27 5.37
C GLU A 29 29.98 -1.36 6.89
N SER A 30 29.09 -0.69 7.62
CA SER A 30 29.13 -0.69 9.08
C SER A 30 28.73 -2.02 9.72
N LYS A 31 28.06 -2.92 8.98
CA LYS A 31 27.66 -4.24 9.48
C LYS A 31 28.86 -5.22 9.53
N GLY A 32 29.86 -5.04 8.66
CA GLY A 32 31.18 -5.70 8.74
C GLY A 32 31.22 -7.20 8.41
N GLY A 33 30.16 -7.77 7.81
CA GLY A 33 30.05 -9.15 7.38
C GLY A 33 30.06 -9.31 5.86
N ASN A 34 29.24 -10.25 5.34
CA ASN A 34 29.10 -10.53 3.91
C ASN A 34 27.99 -9.69 3.23
N GLU A 35 27.51 -8.61 3.86
CA GLU A 35 26.41 -7.79 3.35
C GLU A 35 26.74 -7.16 1.99
N LYS A 36 28.02 -6.85 1.74
CA LYS A 36 28.48 -6.37 0.42
C LYS A 36 28.27 -7.39 -0.69
N GLU A 37 28.49 -8.68 -0.39
CA GLU A 37 28.35 -9.78 -1.36
C GLU A 37 26.88 -10.14 -1.57
N ARG A 38 26.07 -10.11 -0.50
CA ARG A 38 24.61 -10.23 -0.57
C ARG A 38 24.01 -9.14 -1.46
N GLY A 39 24.54 -7.93 -1.38
CA GLY A 39 24.25 -6.85 -2.32
C GLY A 39 22.85 -6.24 -2.16
N VAL A 40 22.44 -5.50 -3.19
CA VAL A 40 21.20 -4.71 -3.21
C VAL A 40 20.40 -4.99 -4.49
N ALA A 41 19.12 -5.34 -4.36
CA ALA A 41 18.21 -5.42 -5.50
C ALA A 41 17.67 -4.03 -5.86
N ILE A 42 17.55 -3.68 -7.15
CA ILE A 42 17.14 -2.36 -7.61
C ILE A 42 16.07 -2.50 -8.70
N ALA A 43 14.90 -1.94 -8.44
CA ALA A 43 13.78 -1.86 -9.38
C ALA A 43 13.30 -0.41 -9.53
N TYR A 44 12.52 -0.16 -10.58
CA TYR A 44 12.06 1.18 -10.91
C TYR A 44 10.76 1.16 -11.72
N ASP A 45 10.02 2.27 -11.67
CA ASP A 45 8.78 2.46 -12.44
C ASP A 45 9.00 3.22 -13.77
N SER A 46 7.91 3.57 -14.45
CA SER A 46 7.92 4.20 -15.77
C SER A 46 8.26 5.69 -15.79
N ARG A 47 8.60 6.32 -14.66
CA ARG A 47 8.80 7.78 -14.57
C ARG A 47 10.08 8.25 -15.26
N HIS A 48 10.11 9.56 -15.56
CA HIS A 48 11.32 10.24 -16.02
C HIS A 48 12.52 9.98 -15.10
N PHE A 49 13.66 9.66 -15.70
CA PHE A 49 14.93 9.36 -15.04
C PHE A 49 14.94 8.12 -14.14
N SER A 50 13.88 7.32 -14.09
CA SER A 50 13.82 6.12 -13.25
C SER A 50 14.93 5.10 -13.59
N PRO A 51 15.16 4.73 -14.87
CA PRO A 51 16.29 3.88 -15.26
C PRO A 51 17.65 4.48 -14.91
N GLU A 52 17.83 5.78 -15.17
CA GLU A 52 19.08 6.49 -14.91
C GLU A 52 19.41 6.50 -13.42
N PHE A 53 18.44 6.80 -12.56
CA PHE A 53 18.63 6.77 -11.11
C PHE A 53 18.91 5.36 -10.58
N ALA A 54 18.30 4.33 -11.15
CA ALA A 54 18.57 2.94 -10.76
C ALA A 54 20.03 2.53 -11.05
N PHE A 55 20.51 2.79 -12.27
CA PHE A 55 21.90 2.51 -12.62
C PHE A 55 22.90 3.44 -11.93
N GLU A 56 22.51 4.67 -11.63
CA GLU A 56 23.34 5.57 -10.83
C GLU A 56 23.54 5.05 -9.42
N SER A 57 22.48 4.52 -8.79
CA SER A 57 22.58 3.86 -7.50
C SER A 57 23.50 2.64 -7.57
N ALA A 58 23.35 1.80 -8.60
CA ALA A 58 24.26 0.67 -8.81
C ALA A 58 25.72 1.11 -8.96
N ALA A 59 25.99 2.22 -9.65
CA ALA A 59 27.34 2.76 -9.83
C ALA A 59 27.97 3.26 -8.52
N VAL A 60 27.19 3.89 -7.63
CA VAL A 60 27.64 4.27 -6.28
C VAL A 60 27.96 3.02 -5.46
N LEU A 61 27.05 2.03 -5.44
CA LEU A 61 27.27 0.78 -4.69
C LEU A 61 28.50 0.03 -5.19
N ALA A 62 28.68 -0.07 -6.51
CA ALA A 62 29.82 -0.72 -7.13
C ALA A 62 31.15 -0.03 -6.76
N LYS A 63 31.16 1.29 -6.61
CA LYS A 63 32.33 2.04 -6.13
C LYS A 63 32.78 1.61 -4.72
N HIS A 64 31.84 1.13 -3.90
CA HIS A 64 32.08 0.55 -2.57
C HIS A 64 32.35 -0.96 -2.60
N GLY A 65 32.41 -1.59 -3.77
CA GLY A 65 32.54 -3.05 -3.90
C GLY A 65 31.28 -3.80 -3.44
N ILE A 66 30.10 -3.16 -3.49
CA ILE A 66 28.82 -3.76 -3.12
C ILE A 66 28.13 -4.28 -4.37
N LYS A 67 27.72 -5.55 -4.36
CA LYS A 67 27.00 -6.16 -5.47
C LYS A 67 25.61 -5.52 -5.63
N SER A 68 25.15 -5.35 -6.86
CA SER A 68 23.78 -4.92 -7.16
C SER A 68 23.12 -5.84 -8.18
N TYR A 69 21.82 -6.04 -8.02
CA TYR A 69 20.96 -6.76 -8.96
C TYR A 69 19.94 -5.76 -9.50
N VAL A 70 20.12 -5.29 -10.74
CA VAL A 70 19.30 -4.23 -11.33
C VAL A 70 18.37 -4.84 -12.37
N PHE A 71 17.06 -4.59 -12.25
CA PHE A 71 16.13 -5.05 -13.27
C PHE A 71 16.39 -4.39 -14.63
N GLU A 72 16.34 -5.19 -15.69
CA GLU A 72 16.61 -4.78 -17.08
C GLU A 72 15.61 -3.74 -17.60
N SER A 73 14.41 -3.72 -17.02
CA SER A 73 13.31 -2.83 -17.33
C SER A 73 12.46 -2.63 -16.08
N LEU A 74 11.44 -1.78 -16.19
CA LEU A 74 10.52 -1.48 -15.10
C LEU A 74 9.92 -2.76 -14.48
N ARG A 75 9.89 -2.83 -13.14
CA ARG A 75 9.32 -3.93 -12.35
C ARG A 75 8.65 -3.39 -11.08
N PRO A 76 7.57 -4.05 -10.60
CA PRO A 76 6.76 -3.50 -9.53
C PRO A 76 7.43 -3.61 -8.16
N THR A 77 6.94 -2.79 -7.23
CA THR A 77 7.33 -2.83 -5.81
C THR A 77 7.23 -4.24 -5.20
N PRO A 78 6.14 -5.00 -5.37
CA PRO A 78 6.07 -6.37 -4.86
C PRO A 78 7.17 -7.29 -5.39
N GLU A 79 7.57 -7.18 -6.66
CA GLU A 79 8.62 -8.02 -7.20
C GLU A 79 10.01 -7.61 -6.69
N LEU A 80 10.25 -6.32 -6.44
CA LEU A 80 11.45 -5.91 -5.69
C LEU A 80 11.46 -6.53 -4.29
N SER A 81 10.34 -6.45 -3.57
CA SER A 81 10.20 -7.03 -2.23
C SER A 81 10.49 -8.54 -2.25
N PHE A 82 9.99 -9.25 -3.26
CA PHE A 82 10.30 -10.66 -3.51
C PHE A 82 11.78 -10.87 -3.83
N ALA A 83 12.35 -10.11 -4.76
CA ALA A 83 13.72 -10.25 -5.25
C ALA A 83 14.75 -10.10 -4.13
N VAL A 84 14.54 -9.14 -3.21
CA VAL A 84 15.41 -8.96 -2.04
C VAL A 84 15.52 -10.26 -1.24
N ARG A 85 14.40 -10.94 -1.00
CA ARG A 85 14.36 -12.19 -0.24
C ARG A 85 14.87 -13.37 -1.05
N HIS A 86 14.43 -13.47 -2.30
CA HIS A 86 14.76 -14.57 -3.21
C HIS A 86 16.27 -14.62 -3.51
N LEU A 87 16.89 -13.47 -3.74
CA LEU A 87 18.33 -13.33 -4.00
C LEU A 87 19.16 -13.17 -2.72
N ASN A 88 18.51 -13.18 -1.54
CA ASN A 88 19.13 -12.97 -0.23
C ASN A 88 19.95 -11.67 -0.14
N CYS A 89 19.44 -10.60 -0.74
CA CYS A 89 20.04 -9.27 -0.67
C CYS A 89 19.98 -8.70 0.75
N PHE A 90 20.90 -7.78 1.05
CA PHE A 90 20.86 -7.03 2.30
C PHE A 90 19.81 -5.91 2.27
N ALA A 91 19.57 -5.33 1.10
CA ALA A 91 18.60 -4.25 0.94
C ALA A 91 17.99 -4.25 -0.46
N GLY A 92 16.94 -3.45 -0.63
CA GLY A 92 16.37 -3.12 -1.94
C GLY A 92 16.27 -1.61 -2.15
N ILE A 93 16.28 -1.18 -3.41
CA ILE A 93 16.02 0.21 -3.83
C ILE A 93 14.86 0.20 -4.83
N MET A 94 13.79 0.93 -4.53
CA MET A 94 12.71 1.20 -5.49
C MET A 94 12.76 2.65 -5.93
N ILE A 95 13.01 2.89 -7.22
CA ILE A 95 12.92 4.22 -7.82
C ILE A 95 11.49 4.44 -8.31
N THR A 96 10.72 5.18 -7.52
CA THR A 96 9.31 5.49 -7.83
C THR A 96 8.76 6.57 -6.90
N ALA A 97 7.78 7.33 -7.40
CA ALA A 97 6.89 8.14 -6.57
C ALA A 97 5.46 7.56 -6.44
N SER A 98 5.25 6.26 -6.68
CA SER A 98 3.95 5.58 -6.61
C SER A 98 2.90 6.28 -7.48
N HIS A 99 1.78 6.74 -6.92
CA HIS A 99 0.67 7.39 -7.63
C HIS A 99 0.83 8.91 -7.83
N ASN A 100 1.96 9.51 -7.42
CA ASN A 100 2.19 10.96 -7.58
C ASN A 100 2.15 11.40 -9.07
N PRO A 101 1.84 12.65 -9.41
CA PRO A 101 1.84 13.12 -10.80
C PRO A 101 3.21 13.01 -11.51
N ALA A 102 3.23 13.11 -12.84
CA ALA A 102 4.41 12.94 -13.70
C ALA A 102 5.70 13.67 -13.27
N PRO A 103 5.66 14.94 -12.79
CA PRO A 103 6.87 15.66 -12.41
C PRO A 103 7.59 15.13 -11.16
N PHE A 104 6.99 14.16 -10.45
CA PHE A 104 7.57 13.56 -9.26
C PHE A 104 8.37 12.29 -9.61
N ASN A 105 9.45 12.07 -8.87
CA ASN A 105 10.07 10.74 -8.73
C ASN A 105 10.41 10.52 -7.25
N GLY A 106 11.00 9.38 -6.90
CA GLY A 106 11.30 9.02 -5.54
C GLY A 106 12.32 7.89 -5.44
N TYR A 107 12.74 7.66 -4.21
CA TYR A 107 13.76 6.69 -3.84
C TYR A 107 13.32 6.07 -2.51
N LYS A 108 12.94 4.79 -2.53
CA LYS A 108 12.56 4.01 -1.34
C LYS A 108 13.64 2.97 -1.06
N VAL A 109 13.91 2.71 0.21
CA VAL A 109 14.85 1.65 0.64
C VAL A 109 14.09 0.57 1.37
N TYR A 110 14.41 -0.67 1.01
CA TYR A 110 13.85 -1.89 1.58
C TYR A 110 14.92 -2.59 2.42
N GLY A 111 14.51 -3.16 3.56
CA GLY A 111 15.37 -3.97 4.42
C GLY A 111 15.58 -5.38 3.86
N GLU A 112 16.43 -6.17 4.50
CA GLU A 112 16.73 -7.55 4.09
C GLU A 112 15.53 -8.50 4.19
N ASP A 113 14.52 -8.13 4.98
CA ASP A 113 13.23 -8.83 5.05
C ASP A 113 12.40 -8.63 3.76
N GLY A 114 12.80 -7.71 2.87
CA GLY A 114 12.06 -7.30 1.69
C GLY A 114 10.96 -6.28 2.00
N GLY A 115 10.82 -5.80 3.24
CA GLY A 115 9.87 -4.77 3.64
C GLY A 115 10.48 -3.38 3.53
N GLN A 116 9.66 -2.32 3.60
CA GLN A 116 10.21 -0.96 3.72
C GLN A 116 11.05 -0.86 4.98
N MET A 117 12.25 -0.29 4.85
CA MET A 117 13.27 -0.32 5.91
C MET A 117 12.69 0.08 7.30
N PRO A 118 12.90 -0.77 8.34
CA PRO A 118 12.33 -0.54 9.66
C PRO A 118 12.92 0.72 10.31
N PRO A 119 12.23 1.31 11.32
CA PRO A 119 12.63 2.59 11.91
C PRO A 119 14.11 2.68 12.34
N HIS A 120 14.64 1.63 13.00
CA HIS A 120 16.02 1.64 13.51
C HIS A 120 17.06 1.79 12.39
N ASP A 121 17.02 0.95 11.35
CA ASP A 121 17.96 1.06 10.24
C ASP A 121 17.67 2.28 9.35
N ALA A 122 16.43 2.73 9.26
CA ALA A 122 16.09 3.98 8.57
C ALA A 122 16.69 5.23 9.25
N ASP A 123 16.72 5.25 10.59
CA ASP A 123 17.36 6.31 11.38
C ASP A 123 18.89 6.26 11.23
N ALA A 124 19.47 5.06 11.22
CA ALA A 124 20.90 4.87 10.96
C ALA A 124 21.28 5.33 9.54
N LEU A 125 20.53 4.91 8.52
CA LEU A 125 20.67 5.36 7.14
C LEU A 125 20.59 6.89 7.05
N THR A 126 19.59 7.50 7.69
CA THR A 126 19.44 8.96 7.72
C THR A 126 20.65 9.65 8.33
N THR A 127 21.26 9.05 9.35
CA THR A 127 22.49 9.55 9.97
C THR A 127 23.66 9.51 8.98
N TYR A 128 23.85 8.42 8.25
CA TYR A 128 24.89 8.32 7.22
C TYR A 128 24.67 9.31 6.06
N ILE A 129 23.43 9.48 5.60
CA ILE A 129 23.08 10.45 4.54
C ILE A 129 23.42 11.88 4.98
N ARG A 130 23.07 12.25 6.22
CA ARG A 130 23.33 13.60 6.77
C ARG A 130 24.80 13.87 7.04
N ALA A 131 25.61 12.83 7.24
CA ALA A 131 27.05 12.95 7.41
C ALA A 131 27.81 13.26 6.09
N ILE A 132 27.14 13.22 4.95
CA ILE A 132 27.73 13.56 3.65
C ILE A 132 27.68 15.08 3.47
N GLU A 133 28.81 15.74 3.68
CA GLU A 133 28.92 17.21 3.59
C GLU A 133 28.77 17.74 2.16
N ASN A 134 29.28 17.00 1.17
CA ASN A 134 29.27 17.41 -0.23
C ASN A 134 28.69 16.31 -1.15
N PRO A 135 27.39 16.37 -1.49
CA PRO A 135 26.76 15.44 -2.42
C PRO A 135 27.40 15.41 -3.82
N PHE A 136 28.09 16.49 -4.23
CA PHE A 136 28.77 16.55 -5.53
C PHE A 136 30.09 15.76 -5.56
N ALA A 137 30.61 15.36 -4.40
CA ALA A 137 31.85 14.60 -4.28
C ALA A 137 31.64 13.08 -4.19
N VAL A 138 30.38 12.60 -4.23
CA VAL A 138 30.10 11.16 -4.24
C VAL A 138 30.63 10.56 -5.55
N GLU A 139 31.58 9.64 -5.41
CA GLU A 139 32.19 8.94 -6.53
C GLU A 139 31.28 7.83 -7.04
N VAL A 140 31.37 7.54 -8.34
CA VAL A 140 30.62 6.46 -9.00
C VAL A 140 31.56 5.61 -9.84
N ALA A 141 31.27 4.32 -9.92
CA ALA A 141 32.00 3.40 -10.79
C ALA A 141 31.50 3.51 -12.25
N ASP A 142 32.27 2.94 -13.19
CA ASP A 142 31.84 2.80 -14.58
C ASP A 142 30.84 1.64 -14.71
N VAL A 143 29.61 1.93 -15.12
CA VAL A 143 28.52 0.95 -15.13
C VAL A 143 28.83 -0.24 -16.06
N GLU A 144 29.42 0.00 -17.23
CA GLU A 144 29.67 -1.07 -18.20
C GLU A 144 30.84 -1.97 -17.78
N ALA A 145 31.88 -1.40 -17.19
CA ALA A 145 32.96 -2.17 -16.57
C ALA A 145 32.45 -3.04 -15.42
N GLU A 146 31.55 -2.51 -14.58
CA GLU A 146 31.03 -3.26 -13.43
C GLU A 146 29.94 -4.27 -13.77
N LYS A 147 29.24 -4.09 -14.91
CA LYS A 147 28.46 -5.17 -15.52
C LYS A 147 29.35 -6.31 -15.99
N ALA A 148 30.48 -5.99 -16.63
CA ALA A 148 31.43 -7.00 -17.09
C ALA A 148 32.14 -7.73 -15.94
N SER A 149 32.35 -7.07 -14.79
CA SER A 149 32.93 -7.67 -13.58
C SER A 149 31.93 -8.56 -12.81
N GLY A 150 30.63 -8.39 -13.05
CA GLY A 150 29.55 -9.06 -12.31
C GLY A 150 29.16 -8.38 -10.99
N LEU A 151 29.72 -7.19 -10.70
CA LEU A 151 29.34 -6.40 -9.53
C LEU A 151 28.00 -5.68 -9.73
N ILE A 152 27.66 -5.35 -10.98
CA ILE A 152 26.31 -4.94 -11.39
C ILE A 152 25.71 -6.06 -12.25
N GLU A 153 24.84 -6.86 -11.65
CA GLU A 153 24.13 -7.95 -12.34
C GLU A 153 22.79 -7.43 -12.86
N VAL A 154 22.55 -7.53 -14.17
CA VAL A 154 21.25 -7.19 -14.75
C VAL A 154 20.33 -8.41 -14.68
N ILE A 155 19.18 -8.27 -14.02
CA ILE A 155 18.18 -9.32 -13.78
C ILE A 155 16.87 -9.03 -14.52
N GLY A 156 15.99 -10.02 -14.63
CA GLY A 156 14.71 -9.92 -15.35
C GLY A 156 13.93 -11.22 -15.23
N GLU A 157 13.50 -11.79 -16.36
CA GLU A 157 12.60 -12.96 -16.48
C GLU A 157 12.87 -14.12 -15.51
N ALA A 158 14.14 -14.41 -15.16
CA ALA A 158 14.45 -15.47 -14.21
C ALA A 158 13.83 -15.22 -12.82
N VAL A 159 13.79 -13.96 -12.36
CA VAL A 159 13.13 -13.57 -11.11
C VAL A 159 11.61 -13.52 -11.31
N ASP A 160 11.15 -13.00 -12.46
CA ASP A 160 9.72 -12.95 -12.80
C ASP A 160 9.06 -14.33 -12.75
N VAL A 161 9.73 -15.36 -13.25
CA VAL A 161 9.25 -16.75 -13.22
C VAL A 161 9.13 -17.27 -11.79
N GLU A 162 10.09 -16.99 -10.91
CA GLU A 162 10.03 -17.43 -9.51
C GLU A 162 8.95 -16.67 -8.73
N TYR A 163 8.76 -15.37 -9.00
CA TYR A 163 7.67 -14.58 -8.43
C TYR A 163 6.29 -15.14 -8.87
N LEU A 164 6.11 -15.42 -10.17
CA LEU A 164 4.87 -15.97 -10.71
C LEU A 164 4.54 -17.39 -10.22
N LYS A 165 5.54 -18.17 -9.78
CA LYS A 165 5.31 -19.45 -9.11
C LYS A 165 4.62 -19.26 -7.77
N GLU A 166 5.08 -18.33 -6.96
CA GLU A 166 4.45 -18.00 -5.67
C GLU A 166 3.05 -17.39 -5.87
N VAL A 167 2.91 -16.51 -6.86
CA VAL A 167 1.61 -15.88 -7.22
C VAL A 167 0.56 -16.92 -7.62
N LYS A 168 0.96 -18.08 -8.15
CA LYS A 168 0.05 -19.17 -8.53
C LYS A 168 -0.87 -19.61 -7.39
N ASP A 169 -0.36 -19.57 -6.16
CA ASP A 169 -1.04 -20.12 -4.99
C ASP A 169 -1.82 -19.04 -4.21
N VAL A 170 -1.98 -17.84 -4.78
CA VAL A 170 -2.72 -16.73 -4.19
C VAL A 170 -4.23 -16.99 -4.21
N ASN A 171 -4.75 -17.47 -5.34
CA ASN A 171 -6.16 -17.82 -5.47
C ASN A 171 -6.51 -19.01 -4.59
N ILE A 172 -7.70 -19.00 -3.98
CA ILE A 172 -8.08 -19.96 -2.93
C ILE A 172 -8.90 -21.12 -3.51
N ASN A 173 -9.76 -20.83 -4.48
CA ASN A 173 -10.72 -21.76 -5.05
C ASN A 173 -10.51 -21.89 -6.57
N PRO A 174 -9.57 -22.75 -7.01
CA PRO A 174 -9.30 -22.96 -8.44
C PRO A 174 -10.51 -23.54 -9.19
N ASP A 175 -11.30 -24.42 -8.55
CA ASP A 175 -12.49 -25.02 -9.17
C ASP A 175 -13.53 -23.96 -9.54
N LEU A 176 -13.72 -22.95 -8.68
CA LEU A 176 -14.57 -21.80 -8.96
C LEU A 176 -14.10 -21.00 -10.18
N ILE A 177 -12.78 -20.81 -10.32
CA ILE A 177 -12.21 -20.08 -11.45
C ILE A 177 -12.36 -20.90 -12.74
N GLU A 178 -12.17 -22.22 -12.68
CA GLU A 178 -12.39 -23.11 -13.83
C GLU A 178 -13.84 -23.02 -14.35
N GLU A 179 -14.82 -22.96 -13.44
CA GLU A 179 -16.24 -22.91 -13.80
C GLU A 179 -16.73 -21.52 -14.22
N PHE A 180 -16.29 -20.45 -13.56
CA PHE A 180 -16.86 -19.09 -13.73
C PHE A 180 -15.87 -18.01 -14.19
N GLY A 181 -14.56 -18.32 -14.25
CA GLY A 181 -13.50 -17.35 -14.51
C GLY A 181 -13.20 -17.13 -15.99
N LYS A 182 -13.34 -18.17 -16.83
CA LYS A 182 -12.92 -18.13 -18.24
C LYS A 182 -13.55 -16.99 -19.06
N ASP A 183 -14.84 -16.77 -18.87
CA ASP A 183 -15.62 -15.72 -19.54
C ASP A 183 -15.90 -14.51 -18.62
N MET A 184 -15.17 -14.39 -17.50
CA MET A 184 -15.22 -13.21 -16.65
C MET A 184 -14.58 -12.03 -17.36
N LYS A 185 -15.36 -11.00 -17.68
CA LYS A 185 -14.89 -9.85 -18.45
C LYS A 185 -14.27 -8.84 -17.52
N ILE A 186 -12.95 -8.89 -17.41
CA ILE A 186 -12.17 -7.99 -16.57
C ILE A 186 -11.55 -6.94 -17.48
N VAL A 187 -11.79 -5.66 -17.19
CA VAL A 187 -11.00 -4.58 -17.78
C VAL A 187 -9.90 -4.19 -16.82
N TYR A 188 -8.67 -4.25 -17.30
CA TYR A 188 -7.49 -3.90 -16.52
C TYR A 188 -6.79 -2.67 -17.10
N THR A 189 -6.44 -1.72 -16.23
CA THR A 189 -5.52 -0.63 -16.60
C THR A 189 -4.30 -0.60 -15.67
N PRO A 190 -3.09 -0.66 -16.22
CA PRO A 190 -1.87 -0.51 -15.43
C PRO A 190 -1.49 0.97 -15.22
N LEU A 191 -2.25 1.92 -15.77
CA LEU A 191 -1.97 3.37 -15.71
C LEU A 191 -0.53 3.73 -16.13
N HIS A 192 -0.06 3.15 -17.23
CA HIS A 192 1.33 3.24 -17.72
C HIS A 192 2.40 2.67 -16.78
N GLY A 193 1.98 1.86 -15.81
CA GLY A 193 2.78 1.33 -14.72
C GLY A 193 3.37 -0.06 -14.94
N THR A 194 4.04 -0.52 -13.90
CA THR A 194 4.75 -1.80 -13.81
C THR A 194 3.87 -3.03 -13.74
N GLY A 195 2.58 -2.87 -13.41
CA GLY A 195 1.65 -3.99 -13.27
C GLY A 195 1.31 -4.70 -14.58
N GLU A 196 1.49 -4.07 -15.74
CA GLU A 196 1.00 -4.55 -17.05
C GLU A 196 1.42 -5.98 -17.39
N MET A 197 2.70 -6.28 -17.21
CA MET A 197 3.30 -7.56 -17.61
C MET A 197 2.89 -8.66 -16.63
N LEU A 198 3.10 -8.44 -15.32
CA LEU A 198 2.87 -9.46 -14.30
C LEU A 198 1.39 -9.70 -14.01
N ALA A 199 0.54 -8.68 -13.99
CA ALA A 199 -0.89 -8.85 -13.72
C ALA A 199 -1.57 -9.69 -14.80
N ARG A 200 -1.22 -9.45 -16.07
CA ARG A 200 -1.79 -10.21 -17.20
C ARG A 200 -1.31 -11.65 -17.22
N ARG A 201 -0.03 -11.90 -16.95
CA ARG A 201 0.51 -13.26 -16.82
C ARG A 201 -0.14 -14.00 -15.66
N ALA A 202 -0.28 -13.34 -14.51
CA ALA A 202 -0.94 -13.89 -13.32
C ALA A 202 -2.41 -14.24 -13.60
N LEU A 203 -3.19 -13.32 -14.18
CA LEU A 203 -4.60 -13.55 -14.53
C LEU A 203 -4.76 -14.71 -15.53
N ALA A 204 -3.94 -14.74 -16.58
CA ALA A 204 -3.95 -15.83 -17.55
C ALA A 204 -3.56 -17.17 -16.91
N GLN A 205 -2.56 -17.17 -16.03
CA GLN A 205 -2.13 -18.36 -15.27
C GLN A 205 -3.22 -18.88 -14.33
N ALA A 206 -4.04 -17.99 -13.77
CA ALA A 206 -5.17 -18.35 -12.90
C ALA A 206 -6.39 -18.88 -13.69
N GLY A 207 -6.48 -18.63 -15.00
CA GLY A 207 -7.57 -19.10 -15.86
C GLY A 207 -8.59 -18.03 -16.27
N PHE A 208 -8.26 -16.74 -16.10
CA PHE A 208 -9.08 -15.63 -16.59
C PHE A 208 -8.71 -15.28 -18.03
N ASP A 209 -9.41 -15.87 -19.00
CA ASP A 209 -9.13 -15.70 -20.44
C ASP A 209 -9.72 -14.41 -21.03
N SER A 210 -10.73 -13.83 -20.38
CA SER A 210 -11.50 -12.67 -20.89
C SER A 210 -11.04 -11.33 -20.31
N VAL A 211 -9.73 -11.12 -20.22
CA VAL A 211 -9.11 -9.88 -19.74
C VAL A 211 -8.87 -8.92 -20.91
N GLN A 212 -9.37 -7.69 -20.78
CA GLN A 212 -9.16 -6.61 -21.74
C GLN A 212 -8.30 -5.53 -21.09
N VAL A 213 -7.20 -5.14 -21.75
CA VAL A 213 -6.34 -4.08 -21.24
C VAL A 213 -6.73 -2.75 -21.89
N VAL A 214 -6.67 -1.67 -21.12
CA VAL A 214 -6.74 -0.32 -21.70
C VAL A 214 -5.45 -0.06 -22.47
N GLU A 215 -5.43 -0.36 -23.77
CA GLU A 215 -4.24 -0.32 -24.64
C GLU A 215 -3.51 1.04 -24.59
N ALA A 216 -4.25 2.15 -24.54
CA ALA A 216 -3.68 3.49 -24.42
C ALA A 216 -2.87 3.71 -23.13
N GLN A 217 -3.05 2.85 -22.12
CA GLN A 217 -2.39 2.88 -20.82
C GLN A 217 -1.46 1.67 -20.62
N ALA A 218 -1.37 0.73 -21.56
CA ALA A 218 -0.57 -0.49 -21.46
C ALA A 218 0.94 -0.23 -21.67
N THR A 219 1.28 0.81 -22.42
CA THR A 219 2.68 1.18 -22.66
C THR A 219 3.18 2.15 -21.60
N ALA A 220 4.40 1.94 -21.13
CA ALA A 220 5.08 2.86 -20.23
C ALA A 220 5.16 4.26 -20.84
N ASP A 221 4.69 5.25 -20.09
CA ASP A 221 4.69 6.66 -20.46
C ASP A 221 5.01 7.48 -19.20
N PRO A 222 6.21 8.11 -19.11
CA PRO A 222 6.62 8.87 -17.95
C PRO A 222 5.79 10.15 -17.72
N ASP A 223 5.07 10.64 -18.73
CA ASP A 223 4.18 11.80 -18.63
C ASP A 223 2.77 11.43 -18.18
N PHE A 224 2.44 10.13 -18.11
CA PHE A 224 1.10 9.61 -17.83
C PHE A 224 0.04 10.28 -18.71
N SER A 225 0.27 10.41 -20.02
CA SER A 225 -0.45 11.34 -20.91
C SER A 225 -1.98 11.17 -20.98
N THR A 226 -2.50 10.03 -20.52
CA THR A 226 -3.93 9.73 -20.49
C THR A 226 -4.63 10.13 -19.19
N VAL A 227 -3.89 10.45 -18.12
CA VAL A 227 -4.43 10.77 -16.78
C VAL A 227 -3.70 11.93 -16.13
N LYS A 228 -4.43 12.74 -15.37
CA LYS A 228 -3.81 13.83 -14.60
C LYS A 228 -2.92 13.31 -13.46
N SER A 229 -3.33 12.20 -12.87
CA SER A 229 -2.61 11.49 -11.80
C SER A 229 -2.89 10.00 -11.95
N PRO A 230 -1.87 9.13 -11.95
CA PRO A 230 -2.05 7.69 -12.04
C PRO A 230 -2.43 7.12 -10.66
N ASN A 231 -3.48 7.67 -10.05
CA ASN A 231 -3.94 7.29 -8.73
C ASN A 231 -5.21 6.43 -8.83
N PRO A 232 -5.12 5.10 -8.59
CA PRO A 232 -6.27 4.20 -8.69
C PRO A 232 -7.31 4.41 -7.59
N GLU A 233 -7.04 5.31 -6.63
CA GLU A 233 -8.05 5.78 -5.66
C GLU A 233 -9.09 6.71 -6.30
N SER A 234 -8.77 7.33 -7.45
CA SER A 234 -9.60 8.37 -8.07
C SER A 234 -10.43 7.81 -9.23
N GLN A 235 -11.74 8.09 -9.24
CA GLN A 235 -12.62 7.81 -10.38
C GLN A 235 -12.05 8.35 -11.71
N ALA A 236 -11.36 9.51 -11.68
CA ALA A 236 -10.80 10.09 -12.88
C ALA A 236 -9.72 9.23 -13.56
N ALA A 237 -9.05 8.34 -12.80
CA ALA A 237 -8.08 7.40 -13.35
C ALA A 237 -8.75 6.26 -14.15
N PHE A 238 -10.03 5.97 -13.88
CA PHE A 238 -10.79 4.91 -14.53
C PHE A 238 -11.49 5.34 -15.81
N ALA A 239 -11.49 6.61 -16.20
CA ALA A 239 -12.30 7.11 -17.32
C ALA A 239 -12.15 6.28 -18.63
N LEU A 240 -10.92 5.86 -18.98
CA LEU A 240 -10.69 4.98 -20.15
C LEU A 240 -11.09 3.53 -19.89
N ALA A 241 -10.91 3.03 -18.66
CA ALA A 241 -11.35 1.69 -18.27
C ALA A 241 -12.88 1.59 -18.26
N GLU A 242 -13.60 2.61 -17.80
CA GLU A 242 -15.06 2.68 -17.87
C GLU A 242 -15.56 2.69 -19.31
N GLU A 243 -14.90 3.43 -20.20
CA GLU A 243 -15.24 3.48 -21.62
C GLU A 243 -15.09 2.10 -22.27
N LEU A 244 -13.95 1.45 -22.07
CA LEU A 244 -13.73 0.09 -22.53
C LEU A 244 -14.71 -0.89 -21.87
N GLY A 245 -14.97 -0.72 -20.58
CA GLY A 245 -15.90 -1.52 -19.79
C GLY A 245 -17.31 -1.50 -20.36
N ARG A 246 -17.83 -0.32 -20.73
CA ARG A 246 -19.12 -0.17 -21.42
C ARG A 246 -19.13 -0.83 -22.79
N GLN A 247 -18.03 -0.75 -23.54
CA GLN A 247 -17.93 -1.34 -24.89
C GLN A 247 -17.96 -2.87 -24.87
N VAL A 248 -17.27 -3.49 -23.91
CA VAL A 248 -17.16 -4.96 -23.82
C VAL A 248 -18.19 -5.58 -22.87
N GLY A 249 -18.88 -4.76 -22.08
CA GLY A 249 -19.77 -5.18 -21.00
C GLY A 249 -19.00 -5.86 -19.87
N ALA A 250 -18.00 -5.17 -19.33
CA ALA A 250 -17.12 -5.72 -18.29
C ALA A 250 -17.84 -5.89 -16.95
N ASP A 251 -17.55 -6.97 -16.24
CA ASP A 251 -18.12 -7.27 -14.92
C ASP A 251 -17.42 -6.46 -13.82
N VAL A 252 -16.13 -6.20 -14.00
CA VAL A 252 -15.28 -5.48 -13.05
C VAL A 252 -14.16 -4.73 -13.78
N LEU A 253 -13.85 -3.53 -13.29
CA LEU A 253 -12.71 -2.73 -13.73
C LEU A 253 -11.65 -2.71 -12.64
N VAL A 254 -10.40 -2.90 -12.99
CA VAL A 254 -9.28 -2.95 -12.05
C VAL A 254 -8.17 -2.04 -12.53
N ALA A 255 -7.62 -1.23 -11.62
CA ALA A 255 -6.49 -0.34 -11.92
C ALA A 255 -5.36 -0.54 -10.91
N THR A 256 -4.11 -0.55 -11.37
CA THR A 256 -2.93 -0.48 -10.49
C THR A 256 -2.19 0.82 -10.67
N ASP A 257 -1.54 1.31 -9.60
CA ASP A 257 -0.68 2.48 -9.70
C ASP A 257 0.68 2.16 -10.36
N PRO A 258 1.52 3.15 -10.68
CA PRO A 258 2.73 2.96 -11.49
C PRO A 258 3.74 1.95 -10.93
N ASP A 259 3.86 1.82 -9.61
CA ASP A 259 4.74 0.84 -8.95
C ASP A 259 4.00 -0.41 -8.46
N ALA A 260 2.72 -0.56 -8.84
CA ALA A 260 1.82 -1.68 -8.55
C ALA A 260 1.83 -2.13 -7.08
N ASP A 261 1.90 -1.15 -6.17
CA ASP A 261 1.74 -1.36 -4.73
C ASP A 261 0.29 -1.05 -4.27
N ARG A 262 -0.56 -0.56 -5.19
CA ARG A 262 -2.00 -0.32 -4.95
C ARG A 262 -2.89 -0.87 -6.05
N VAL A 263 -4.11 -1.24 -5.66
CA VAL A 263 -5.18 -1.60 -6.59
C VAL A 263 -6.47 -0.84 -6.29
N GLY A 264 -7.06 -0.25 -7.33
CA GLY A 264 -8.42 0.28 -7.33
C GLY A 264 -9.36 -0.66 -8.06
N VAL A 265 -10.64 -0.63 -7.69
CA VAL A 265 -11.67 -1.50 -8.26
C VAL A 265 -12.94 -0.70 -8.48
N GLU A 266 -13.49 -0.77 -9.69
CA GLU A 266 -14.86 -0.33 -9.95
C GLU A 266 -15.76 -1.51 -10.30
N VAL A 267 -16.97 -1.48 -9.75
CA VAL A 267 -17.93 -2.58 -9.85
C VAL A 267 -19.17 -2.15 -10.63
N LEU A 268 -19.66 -3.06 -11.47
CA LEU A 268 -20.86 -2.83 -12.26
C LEU A 268 -22.10 -2.71 -11.37
N GLN A 269 -22.84 -1.62 -11.55
CA GLN A 269 -24.12 -1.35 -10.89
C GLN A 269 -25.30 -1.86 -11.72
N LYS A 270 -26.47 -1.98 -11.09
CA LYS A 270 -27.72 -2.45 -11.74
C LYS A 270 -28.21 -1.53 -12.87
N ASP A 271 -27.85 -0.25 -12.83
CA ASP A 271 -28.17 0.73 -13.87
C ASP A 271 -27.14 0.75 -15.02
N GLY A 272 -26.11 -0.11 -14.96
CA GLY A 272 -25.04 -0.22 -15.95
C GLY A 272 -23.89 0.78 -15.75
N SER A 273 -23.92 1.60 -14.70
CA SER A 273 -22.79 2.45 -14.30
C SER A 273 -21.71 1.65 -13.57
N TYR A 274 -20.50 2.21 -13.45
CA TYR A 274 -19.44 1.68 -12.61
C TYR A 274 -19.30 2.53 -11.36
N LEU A 275 -19.19 1.87 -10.20
CA LEU A 275 -18.98 2.51 -8.91
C LEU A 275 -17.57 2.18 -8.42
N ASN A 276 -16.77 3.22 -8.14
CA ASN A 276 -15.48 3.05 -7.50
C ASN A 276 -15.63 2.69 -6.03
N LEU A 277 -14.98 1.61 -5.64
CA LEU A 277 -14.94 1.15 -4.25
C LEU A 277 -13.85 1.88 -3.47
N SER A 278 -14.15 2.21 -2.21
CA SER A 278 -13.11 2.70 -1.30
C SER A 278 -12.11 1.58 -0.97
N GLY A 279 -10.89 1.95 -0.58
CA GLY A 279 -9.89 0.96 -0.14
C GLY A 279 -10.36 0.14 1.06
N ASN A 280 -11.23 0.70 1.91
CA ASN A 280 -11.87 -0.03 3.00
C ASN A 280 -12.90 -1.05 2.50
N GLN A 281 -13.72 -0.72 1.50
CA GLN A 281 -14.68 -1.64 0.90
C GLN A 281 -13.99 -2.81 0.21
N ILE A 282 -12.92 -2.53 -0.56
CA ILE A 282 -12.10 -3.57 -1.21
C ILE A 282 -11.48 -4.49 -0.13
N GLY A 283 -10.92 -3.91 0.95
CA GLY A 283 -10.35 -4.67 2.05
C GLY A 283 -11.38 -5.56 2.77
N ALA A 284 -12.59 -5.04 2.99
CA ALA A 284 -13.67 -5.77 3.65
C ALA A 284 -14.18 -6.95 2.82
N ILE A 285 -14.42 -6.76 1.53
CA ILE A 285 -14.91 -7.84 0.66
C ILE A 285 -13.84 -8.92 0.45
N MET A 286 -12.56 -8.53 0.31
CA MET A 286 -11.44 -9.49 0.28
C MET A 286 -11.36 -10.30 1.57
N ALA A 287 -11.34 -9.64 2.73
CA ALA A 287 -11.23 -10.32 4.02
C ALA A 287 -12.40 -11.29 4.25
N LYS A 288 -13.63 -10.86 3.94
CA LYS A 288 -14.82 -11.71 4.05
C LYS A 288 -14.68 -12.95 3.18
N TYR A 289 -14.30 -12.77 1.91
CA TYR A 289 -14.17 -13.89 0.98
C TYR A 289 -13.04 -14.84 1.37
N ILE A 290 -11.86 -14.32 1.72
CA ILE A 290 -10.71 -15.15 2.11
C ILE A 290 -11.10 -16.06 3.29
N LEU A 291 -11.71 -15.49 4.32
CA LEU A 291 -12.15 -16.24 5.50
C LEU A 291 -13.27 -17.25 5.17
N GLU A 292 -14.23 -16.86 4.34
CA GLU A 292 -15.34 -17.72 3.92
C GLU A 292 -14.88 -18.88 3.03
N ALA A 293 -14.05 -18.62 2.03
CA ALA A 293 -13.52 -19.62 1.12
C ALA A 293 -12.71 -20.68 1.89
N HIS A 294 -11.83 -20.25 2.81
CA HIS A 294 -11.10 -21.16 3.67
C HIS A 294 -12.02 -21.94 4.63
N LYS A 295 -13.05 -21.30 5.20
CA LYS A 295 -14.03 -21.98 6.05
C LYS A 295 -14.81 -23.05 5.29
N ASN A 296 -15.28 -22.73 4.08
CA ASN A 296 -16.02 -23.65 3.22
C ASN A 296 -15.16 -24.83 2.76
N ALA A 297 -13.88 -24.59 2.49
CA ALA A 297 -12.90 -25.62 2.16
C ALA A 297 -12.42 -26.44 3.38
N GLY A 298 -12.80 -26.07 4.60
CA GLY A 298 -12.30 -26.71 5.83
C GLY A 298 -10.82 -26.45 6.10
N THR A 299 -10.25 -25.37 5.55
CA THR A 299 -8.83 -25.01 5.66
C THR A 299 -8.59 -23.73 6.48
N LEU A 300 -9.63 -23.12 7.04
CA LEU A 300 -9.48 -21.96 7.92
C LEU A 300 -8.76 -22.38 9.23
N PRO A 301 -7.56 -21.83 9.51
CA PRO A 301 -6.83 -22.18 10.73
C PRO A 301 -7.51 -21.62 11.99
N GLU A 302 -7.44 -22.34 13.11
CA GLU A 302 -7.95 -21.85 14.41
C GLU A 302 -7.22 -20.58 14.89
N ASN A 303 -5.95 -20.41 14.50
CA ASN A 303 -5.12 -19.24 14.82
C ASN A 303 -5.03 -18.24 13.66
N ALA A 304 -6.02 -18.22 12.76
CA ALA A 304 -6.10 -17.28 11.66
C ALA A 304 -5.97 -15.83 12.15
N ALA A 305 -5.16 -15.03 11.46
CA ALA A 305 -4.91 -13.64 11.80
C ALA A 305 -4.91 -12.73 10.59
N LEU A 306 -5.55 -11.57 10.74
CA LEU A 306 -5.51 -10.47 9.78
C LEU A 306 -4.82 -9.26 10.42
N CYS A 307 -4.23 -8.41 9.59
CA CYS A 307 -3.56 -7.18 10.02
C CYS A 307 -4.13 -5.97 9.28
N LYS A 308 -4.35 -4.87 9.98
CA LYS A 308 -4.74 -3.60 9.35
C LYS A 308 -4.11 -2.39 10.03
N SER A 309 -4.05 -1.29 9.30
CA SER A 309 -3.65 -0.01 9.90
C SER A 309 -4.71 0.46 10.91
N ILE A 310 -4.31 1.20 11.96
CA ILE A 310 -5.20 1.78 12.97
C ILE A 310 -6.24 2.76 12.39
N VAL A 311 -6.03 3.23 11.16
CA VAL A 311 -6.91 4.15 10.41
C VAL A 311 -7.64 3.45 9.25
N SER A 312 -7.55 2.12 9.18
CA SER A 312 -8.40 1.30 8.30
C SER A 312 -9.69 0.87 9.01
N THR A 313 -10.75 0.64 8.22
CA THR A 313 -12.11 0.38 8.72
C THR A 313 -12.18 -0.74 9.76
N ASP A 314 -13.03 -0.56 10.78
CA ASP A 314 -13.33 -1.60 11.78
C ASP A 314 -14.40 -2.60 11.31
N LEU A 315 -14.96 -2.40 10.11
CA LEU A 315 -15.78 -3.42 9.45
C LEU A 315 -15.01 -4.74 9.29
N VAL A 316 -13.72 -4.67 8.91
CA VAL A 316 -12.90 -5.89 8.76
C VAL A 316 -12.63 -6.55 10.11
N THR A 317 -12.58 -5.79 11.21
CA THR A 317 -12.48 -6.34 12.57
C THR A 317 -13.70 -7.21 12.88
N LYS A 318 -14.92 -6.69 12.65
CA LYS A 318 -16.17 -7.44 12.85
C LYS A 318 -16.24 -8.69 11.98
N ILE A 319 -15.84 -8.56 10.70
CA ILE A 319 -15.76 -9.69 9.79
C ILE A 319 -14.82 -10.75 10.36
N ALA A 320 -13.57 -10.42 10.69
CA ALA A 320 -12.60 -11.38 11.21
C ALA A 320 -13.10 -12.11 12.48
N GLU A 321 -13.65 -11.37 13.44
CA GLU A 321 -14.18 -11.91 14.69
C GLU A 321 -15.32 -12.91 14.45
N SER A 322 -16.19 -12.66 13.47
CA SER A 322 -17.31 -13.57 13.13
C SER A 322 -16.85 -14.93 12.57
N TYR A 323 -15.61 -15.01 12.06
CA TYR A 323 -14.97 -16.24 11.62
C TYR A 323 -14.00 -16.82 12.67
N GLY A 324 -13.90 -16.20 13.85
CA GLY A 324 -12.96 -16.60 14.91
C GLY A 324 -11.50 -16.20 14.63
N ALA A 325 -11.25 -15.36 13.62
CA ALA A 325 -9.91 -14.87 13.30
C ALA A 325 -9.53 -13.67 14.17
N THR A 326 -8.24 -13.54 14.49
CA THR A 326 -7.71 -12.42 15.29
C THR A 326 -7.38 -11.24 14.38
N MET A 327 -7.87 -10.04 14.72
CA MET A 327 -7.49 -8.80 14.04
C MET A 327 -6.37 -8.06 14.79
N PHE A 328 -5.27 -7.78 14.10
CA PHE A 328 -4.18 -6.97 14.62
C PHE A 328 -4.20 -5.57 14.02
N ASN A 329 -4.27 -4.55 14.89
CA ASN A 329 -4.12 -3.16 14.49
C ASN A 329 -2.66 -2.72 14.64
N VAL A 330 -2.10 -2.14 13.57
CA VAL A 330 -0.74 -1.59 13.56
C VAL A 330 -0.73 -0.13 13.11
N LEU A 331 0.37 0.59 13.35
CA LEU A 331 0.49 1.97 12.87
C LEU A 331 0.41 2.02 11.33
N THR A 332 0.02 3.18 10.79
CA THR A 332 0.06 3.39 9.32
C THR A 332 1.47 3.25 8.76
N GLY A 333 1.57 2.51 7.67
CA GLY A 333 2.79 2.13 6.97
C GLY A 333 2.91 0.60 6.93
N PHE A 334 2.84 0.02 5.74
CA PHE A 334 2.88 -1.43 5.52
C PHE A 334 4.04 -2.19 6.18
N LYS A 335 5.16 -1.51 6.49
CA LYS A 335 6.27 -2.09 7.28
C LYS A 335 5.81 -2.69 8.62
N PHE A 336 4.80 -2.11 9.28
CA PHE A 336 4.32 -2.65 10.55
C PHE A 336 3.45 -3.91 10.35
N ILE A 337 2.85 -4.08 9.18
CA ILE A 337 2.22 -5.35 8.78
C ILE A 337 3.31 -6.39 8.49
N ALA A 338 4.39 -6.01 7.79
CA ALA A 338 5.53 -6.89 7.56
C ALA A 338 6.18 -7.37 8.87
N GLU A 339 6.35 -6.48 9.87
CA GLU A 339 6.83 -6.84 11.20
C GLU A 339 5.92 -7.88 11.88
N LYS A 340 4.59 -7.78 11.71
CA LYS A 340 3.65 -8.78 12.22
C LYS A 340 3.75 -10.11 11.50
N ILE A 341 3.89 -10.09 10.17
CA ILE A 341 4.13 -11.30 9.38
C ILE A 341 5.40 -12.01 9.86
N GLN A 342 6.49 -11.27 10.03
CA GLN A 342 7.74 -11.82 10.56
C GLN A 342 7.55 -12.38 11.98
N GLU A 343 6.87 -11.65 12.87
CA GLU A 343 6.55 -12.15 14.21
C GLU A 343 5.79 -13.49 14.16
N PHE A 344 4.79 -13.61 13.28
CA PHE A 344 3.99 -14.81 13.13
C PHE A 344 4.81 -16.00 12.62
N GLU A 345 5.71 -15.76 11.67
CA GLU A 345 6.61 -16.77 11.13
C GLU A 345 7.65 -17.24 12.16
N GLU A 346 8.23 -16.31 12.94
CA GLU A 346 9.27 -16.63 13.94
C GLU A 346 8.70 -17.31 15.20
N LYS A 347 7.54 -16.85 15.68
CA LYS A 347 6.92 -17.36 16.91
C LYS A 347 5.95 -18.51 16.66
N HIS A 348 5.54 -18.73 15.41
CA HIS A 348 4.53 -19.71 15.02
C HIS A 348 3.22 -19.57 15.81
N ASN A 349 2.84 -18.34 16.19
CA ASN A 349 1.67 -18.07 17.04
C ASN A 349 0.38 -17.83 16.24
N HIS A 350 0.48 -17.36 14.99
CA HIS A 350 -0.66 -17.08 14.13
C HIS A 350 -0.42 -17.54 12.69
N THR A 351 -1.51 -17.80 11.97
CA THR A 351 -1.48 -18.02 10.52
C THR A 351 -1.98 -16.76 9.83
N TYR A 352 -1.10 -16.11 9.07
CA TYR A 352 -1.44 -14.90 8.33
C TYR A 352 -2.44 -15.19 7.20
N MET A 353 -3.55 -14.45 7.19
CA MET A 353 -4.60 -14.57 6.17
C MET A 353 -4.63 -13.39 5.21
N MET A 354 -4.39 -12.17 5.71
CA MET A 354 -4.41 -10.93 4.93
C MET A 354 -3.88 -9.76 5.74
N GLY A 355 -3.25 -8.80 5.06
CA GLY A 355 -2.88 -7.50 5.59
C GLY A 355 -3.33 -6.38 4.67
N PHE A 356 -3.89 -5.29 5.19
CA PHE A 356 -4.27 -4.16 4.34
C PHE A 356 -4.17 -2.77 4.99
N GLU A 357 -4.10 -1.77 4.13
CA GLU A 357 -4.26 -0.36 4.48
C GLU A 357 -5.38 0.26 3.65
N GLU A 358 -6.13 1.20 4.23
CA GLU A 358 -7.24 1.91 3.58
C GLU A 358 -6.82 2.70 2.35
N SER A 359 -5.52 2.97 2.21
CA SER A 359 -4.91 3.59 1.04
C SER A 359 -4.66 2.59 -0.09
N PHE A 360 -5.61 1.67 -0.32
CA PHE A 360 -5.68 0.76 -1.48
C PHE A 360 -4.53 -0.25 -1.55
N GLY A 361 -3.98 -0.63 -0.39
CA GLY A 361 -2.84 -1.54 -0.28
C GLY A 361 -3.20 -2.85 0.38
N TYR A 362 -2.89 -3.98 -0.26
CA TYR A 362 -3.26 -5.31 0.22
C TYR A 362 -2.10 -6.29 0.05
N LEU A 363 -2.04 -7.29 0.93
CA LEU A 363 -1.15 -8.44 0.83
C LEU A 363 -1.91 -9.67 1.31
N ILE A 364 -1.90 -10.74 0.51
CA ILE A 364 -2.66 -11.97 0.79
C ILE A 364 -1.71 -13.10 1.18
N LYS A 365 -0.63 -13.29 0.42
CA LYS A 365 0.41 -14.28 0.69
C LYS A 365 1.71 -13.59 1.09
N PRO A 366 2.37 -14.03 2.17
CA PRO A 366 3.49 -13.32 2.76
C PRO A 366 4.83 -13.59 2.06
N PHE A 367 4.90 -14.07 0.81
CA PHE A 367 6.19 -14.22 0.10
C PHE A 367 6.82 -12.87 -0.28
N VAL A 368 6.06 -11.78 -0.20
CA VAL A 368 6.55 -10.39 -0.16
C VAL A 368 6.26 -9.73 1.20
N ARG A 369 6.84 -8.57 1.45
CA ARG A 369 6.71 -7.78 2.70
C ARG A 369 6.27 -6.33 2.47
N ASP A 370 5.73 -6.03 1.30
CA ASP A 370 5.01 -4.78 1.03
C ASP A 370 3.68 -5.14 0.35
N LYS A 371 2.88 -4.12 0.06
CA LYS A 371 1.64 -4.26 -0.70
C LYS A 371 1.93 -4.89 -2.06
N ASP A 372 1.02 -5.76 -2.49
CA ASP A 372 1.11 -6.48 -3.76
C ASP A 372 -0.21 -6.36 -4.52
N ALA A 373 -0.24 -5.44 -5.48
CA ALA A 373 -1.42 -5.24 -6.29
C ALA A 373 -1.69 -6.41 -7.25
N ILE A 374 -0.68 -7.21 -7.61
CA ILE A 374 -0.85 -8.38 -8.49
C ILE A 374 -1.64 -9.46 -7.76
N GLN A 375 -1.29 -9.72 -6.49
CA GLN A 375 -2.08 -10.63 -5.64
C GLN A 375 -3.51 -10.12 -5.46
N ALA A 376 -3.67 -8.82 -5.22
CA ALA A 376 -4.97 -8.22 -5.01
C ALA A 376 -5.86 -8.28 -6.26
N VAL A 377 -5.29 -8.07 -7.46
CA VAL A 377 -5.97 -8.24 -8.76
C VAL A 377 -6.52 -9.67 -8.91
N LEU A 378 -5.72 -10.69 -8.57
CA LEU A 378 -6.17 -12.09 -8.63
C LEU A 378 -7.34 -12.37 -7.69
N VAL A 379 -7.28 -11.86 -6.45
CA VAL A 379 -8.35 -12.05 -5.48
C VAL A 379 -9.61 -11.30 -5.89
N VAL A 380 -9.51 -10.11 -6.49
CA VAL A 380 -10.67 -9.39 -7.05
C VAL A 380 -11.31 -10.17 -8.20
N ALA A 381 -10.51 -10.77 -9.08
CA ALA A 381 -11.00 -11.59 -10.19
C ALA A 381 -11.76 -12.82 -9.68
N GLU A 382 -11.21 -13.52 -8.68
CA GLU A 382 -11.86 -14.67 -8.03
C GLU A 382 -13.11 -14.26 -7.24
N LEU A 383 -13.08 -13.12 -6.56
CA LEU A 383 -14.25 -12.52 -5.92
C LEU A 383 -15.38 -12.27 -6.92
N ALA A 384 -15.07 -11.71 -8.10
CA ALA A 384 -16.07 -11.49 -9.15
C ALA A 384 -16.68 -12.82 -9.59
N ALA A 385 -15.86 -13.87 -9.76
CA ALA A 385 -16.32 -15.22 -10.07
C ALA A 385 -17.20 -15.81 -8.96
N TYR A 386 -16.84 -15.58 -7.69
CA TYR A 386 -17.59 -16.04 -6.54
C TYR A 386 -19.00 -15.45 -6.50
N TYR A 387 -19.15 -14.13 -6.64
CA TYR A 387 -20.47 -13.51 -6.66
C TYR A 387 -21.26 -13.88 -7.91
N ARG A 388 -20.60 -13.98 -9.08
CA ARG A 388 -21.23 -14.49 -10.30
C ARG A 388 -21.80 -15.90 -10.12
N SER A 389 -21.09 -16.81 -9.43
CA SER A 389 -21.59 -18.17 -9.16
C SER A 389 -22.91 -18.19 -8.38
N ARG A 390 -23.20 -17.11 -7.65
CA ARG A 390 -24.40 -16.89 -6.86
C ARG A 390 -25.46 -16.05 -7.58
N GLY A 391 -25.22 -15.66 -8.83
CA GLY A 391 -26.08 -14.74 -9.59
C GLY A 391 -26.06 -13.30 -9.09
N LEU A 392 -24.96 -12.89 -8.43
CA LEU A 392 -24.78 -11.59 -7.80
C LEU A 392 -23.60 -10.83 -8.43
N THR A 393 -23.56 -9.51 -8.24
CA THR A 393 -22.37 -8.70 -8.54
C THR A 393 -21.53 -8.44 -7.29
N LEU A 394 -20.33 -7.90 -7.46
CA LEU A 394 -19.54 -7.40 -6.34
C LEU A 394 -20.26 -6.30 -5.55
N ALA A 395 -21.08 -5.47 -6.21
CA ALA A 395 -21.89 -4.45 -5.54
C ALA A 395 -22.95 -5.08 -4.63
N ASP A 396 -23.60 -6.16 -5.07
CA ASP A 396 -24.51 -6.92 -4.20
C ASP A 396 -23.73 -7.55 -3.02
N GLY A 397 -22.48 -7.96 -3.23
CA GLY A 397 -21.61 -8.47 -2.18
C GLY A 397 -21.26 -7.46 -1.09
N ILE A 398 -20.98 -6.22 -1.44
CA ILE A 398 -20.79 -5.13 -0.48
C ILE A 398 -22.06 -4.89 0.33
N GLU A 399 -23.21 -4.88 -0.35
CA GLU A 399 -24.52 -4.72 0.30
C GLU A 399 -24.86 -5.89 1.25
N GLU A 400 -24.47 -7.13 0.92
CA GLU A 400 -24.57 -8.28 1.84
C GLU A 400 -23.75 -8.05 3.11
N ILE A 401 -22.50 -7.60 2.97
CA ILE A 401 -21.62 -7.29 4.10
C ILE A 401 -22.24 -6.20 4.98
N TYR A 402 -22.77 -5.12 4.39
CA TYR A 402 -23.39 -4.05 5.18
C TYR A 402 -24.64 -4.50 5.92
N LYS A 403 -25.47 -5.33 5.30
CA LYS A 403 -26.65 -5.92 5.98
C LYS A 403 -26.27 -6.81 7.16
N GLU A 404 -25.14 -7.51 7.07
CA GLU A 404 -24.70 -8.44 8.11
C GLU A 404 -23.97 -7.73 9.26
N TYR A 405 -23.09 -6.77 8.96
CA TYR A 405 -22.15 -6.19 9.95
C TYR A 405 -22.45 -4.72 10.31
N GLY A 406 -23.35 -4.06 9.58
CA GLY A 406 -23.70 -2.64 9.70
C GLY A 406 -23.18 -1.81 8.52
N TYR A 407 -23.72 -0.59 8.34
CA TYR A 407 -23.32 0.30 7.26
C TYR A 407 -22.16 1.18 7.69
N TYR A 408 -21.00 0.95 7.10
CA TYR A 408 -19.78 1.69 7.36
C TYR A 408 -19.53 2.71 6.26
N ALA A 409 -19.21 3.94 6.66
CA ALA A 409 -18.71 4.97 5.77
C ALA A 409 -17.43 5.57 6.35
N GLU A 410 -16.46 5.88 5.48
CA GLU A 410 -15.22 6.53 5.89
C GLU A 410 -14.88 7.72 4.99
N LYS A 411 -14.22 8.72 5.58
CA LYS A 411 -13.73 9.91 4.87
C LYS A 411 -12.37 10.32 5.41
N THR A 412 -11.46 10.62 4.50
CA THR A 412 -10.16 11.20 4.84
C THR A 412 -10.08 12.65 4.36
N ILE A 413 -9.91 13.58 5.30
CA ILE A 413 -9.69 14.99 5.03
C ILE A 413 -8.19 15.25 5.12
N SER A 414 -7.63 15.95 4.13
CA SER A 414 -6.21 16.21 4.06
C SER A 414 -5.93 17.70 3.88
N VAL A 415 -5.42 18.34 4.95
CA VAL A 415 -5.16 19.78 4.98
C VAL A 415 -3.67 20.01 4.78
N THR A 416 -3.31 20.75 3.72
CA THR A 416 -1.92 21.15 3.45
C THR A 416 -1.71 22.57 3.92
N LEU A 417 -0.77 22.78 4.84
CA LEU A 417 -0.44 24.09 5.39
C LEU A 417 0.95 24.47 4.91
N SER A 418 1.03 25.03 3.71
CA SER A 418 2.30 25.45 3.09
C SER A 418 2.88 26.70 3.77
N GLY A 419 4.21 26.86 3.69
CA GLY A 419 4.93 28.02 4.21
C GLY A 419 5.73 27.72 5.49
N VAL A 420 6.50 28.71 5.94
CA VAL A 420 7.42 28.57 7.09
C VAL A 420 6.66 28.23 8.39
N ASP A 421 5.45 28.77 8.53
CA ASP A 421 4.62 28.58 9.73
C ASP A 421 3.77 27.30 9.71
N GLY A 422 3.75 26.57 8.58
CA GLY A 422 2.88 25.41 8.40
C GLY A 422 3.09 24.32 9.44
N ALA A 423 4.36 24.02 9.77
CA ALA A 423 4.72 23.04 10.78
C ALA A 423 4.23 23.43 12.18
N GLU A 424 4.34 24.71 12.55
CA GLU A 424 3.86 25.21 13.85
C GLU A 424 2.33 25.22 13.93
N GLN A 425 1.63 25.55 12.84
CA GLN A 425 0.17 25.43 12.79
C GLN A 425 -0.29 23.98 12.99
N ILE A 426 0.38 23.02 12.35
CA ILE A 426 0.09 21.58 12.52
C ILE A 426 0.31 21.15 13.98
N LYS A 427 1.41 21.57 14.61
CA LYS A 427 1.66 21.31 16.04
C LYS A 427 0.56 21.91 16.92
N ALA A 428 0.12 23.13 16.61
CA ALA A 428 -0.96 23.79 17.35
C ALA A 428 -2.29 23.04 17.21
N ILE A 429 -2.62 22.54 16.02
CA ILE A 429 -3.81 21.70 15.80
C ILE A 429 -3.72 20.41 16.62
N MET A 430 -2.60 19.69 16.54
CA MET A 430 -2.40 18.46 17.32
C MET A 430 -2.47 18.72 18.83
N ALA A 431 -1.92 19.83 19.32
CA ALA A 431 -2.04 20.23 20.71
C ALA A 431 -3.50 20.58 21.09
N LYS A 432 -4.26 21.22 20.20
CA LYS A 432 -5.68 21.54 20.41
C LYS A 432 -6.52 20.26 20.54
N PHE A 433 -6.32 19.27 19.67
CA PHE A 433 -6.98 17.96 19.78
C PHE A 433 -6.58 17.23 21.06
N ARG A 434 -5.28 17.22 21.40
CA ARG A 434 -4.79 16.51 22.59
C ARG A 434 -5.31 17.10 23.91
N ASN A 435 -5.42 18.44 24.00
CA ASN A 435 -5.70 19.13 25.25
C ASN A 435 -7.14 19.64 25.38
N ASN A 436 -7.82 19.90 24.27
CA ASN A 436 -9.11 20.60 24.23
C ASN A 436 -10.13 19.93 23.30
N ALA A 437 -9.97 18.64 22.96
CA ALA A 437 -10.96 17.91 22.19
C ALA A 437 -12.35 17.96 22.87
N PRO A 438 -13.45 18.01 22.08
CA PRO A 438 -14.79 17.91 22.63
C PRO A 438 -15.01 16.54 23.29
N LYS A 439 -16.08 16.40 24.07
CA LYS A 439 -16.44 15.13 24.72
C LYS A 439 -17.29 14.21 23.82
N GLU A 440 -17.77 14.75 22.71
CA GLU A 440 -18.65 14.09 21.76
C GLU A 440 -18.41 14.66 20.36
N TRP A 441 -18.76 13.86 19.36
CA TRP A 441 -18.84 14.26 17.96
C TRP A 441 -20.18 13.77 17.41
N ASN A 442 -20.88 14.60 16.62
CA ASN A 442 -22.22 14.29 16.10
C ASN A 442 -23.15 13.79 17.23
N ALA A 443 -23.20 14.54 18.35
CA ALA A 443 -23.95 14.20 19.56
C ALA A 443 -23.69 12.77 20.12
N THR A 444 -22.54 12.17 19.78
CA THR A 444 -22.15 10.82 20.21
C THR A 444 -20.91 10.90 21.09
N ALA A 445 -21.04 10.45 22.33
CA ALA A 445 -19.97 10.55 23.34
C ALA A 445 -18.71 9.77 22.92
N ILE A 446 -17.55 10.35 23.22
CA ILE A 446 -16.25 9.67 23.12
C ILE A 446 -16.11 8.68 24.29
N THR A 447 -15.86 7.42 23.97
CA THR A 447 -15.69 6.33 24.95
C THR A 447 -14.24 5.98 25.23
N VAL A 448 -13.36 6.15 24.23
CA VAL A 448 -11.92 5.88 24.36
C VAL A 448 -11.12 6.95 23.61
N VAL A 449 -10.05 7.43 24.22
CA VAL A 449 -9.04 8.28 23.58
C VAL A 449 -7.70 7.56 23.60
N GLU A 450 -7.16 7.28 22.42
CA GLU A 450 -5.84 6.70 22.23
C GLU A 450 -4.86 7.79 21.80
N ASP A 451 -3.80 7.98 22.60
CA ASP A 451 -2.66 8.81 22.23
C ASP A 451 -1.45 7.90 21.99
N PHE A 452 -1.17 7.67 20.70
CA PHE A 452 -0.09 6.79 20.27
C PHE A 452 1.29 7.37 20.60
N LYS A 453 1.40 8.67 20.90
CA LYS A 453 2.66 9.30 21.29
C LYS A 453 2.94 9.08 22.77
N ALA A 454 1.90 9.21 23.59
CA ALA A 454 1.95 8.88 25.02
C ALA A 454 1.86 7.37 25.29
N GLN A 455 1.51 6.59 24.27
CA GLN A 455 1.25 5.14 24.34
C GLN A 455 0.16 4.79 25.36
N THR A 456 -0.91 5.59 25.42
CA THR A 456 -2.01 5.40 26.37
C THR A 456 -3.36 5.32 25.66
N ALA A 457 -4.24 4.43 26.14
CA ALA A 457 -5.67 4.45 25.83
C ALA A 457 -6.44 4.78 27.12
N THR A 458 -7.20 5.88 27.09
CA THR A 458 -8.00 6.37 28.22
C THR A 458 -9.47 6.13 27.96
N ALA A 459 -10.13 5.32 28.79
CA ALA A 459 -11.56 5.08 28.73
C ALA A 459 -12.36 6.24 29.37
N ALA A 460 -13.66 6.31 29.08
CA ALA A 460 -14.56 7.35 29.60
C ALA A 460 -14.65 7.43 31.13
N ASP A 461 -14.37 6.33 31.84
CA ASP A 461 -14.32 6.28 33.30
C ASP A 461 -12.97 6.75 33.90
N GLY A 462 -12.01 7.11 33.05
CA GLY A 462 -10.67 7.54 33.42
C GLY A 462 -9.65 6.40 33.54
N THR A 463 -10.03 5.15 33.26
CA THR A 463 -9.11 4.02 33.24
C THR A 463 -8.09 4.20 32.10
N VAL A 464 -6.80 4.09 32.43
CA VAL A 464 -5.70 4.21 31.47
C VAL A 464 -5.03 2.86 31.27
N THR A 465 -4.85 2.46 30.02
CA THR A 465 -4.09 1.26 29.62
C THR A 465 -2.97 1.63 28.67
N ASN A 466 -1.95 0.77 28.56
CA ASN A 466 -0.81 1.00 27.69
C ASN A 466 -1.04 0.43 26.29
N LEU A 467 -0.72 1.21 25.26
CA LEU A 467 -0.66 0.76 23.88
C LEU A 467 0.65 0.00 23.63
N THR A 468 0.59 -1.02 22.78
CA THR A 468 1.76 -1.84 22.41
C THR A 468 2.42 -1.41 21.10
N THR A 469 1.87 -0.41 20.42
CA THR A 469 2.45 0.15 19.19
C THR A 469 3.68 1.01 19.52
N PRO A 470 4.63 1.17 18.58
CA PRO A 470 5.67 2.19 18.69
C PRO A 470 5.07 3.60 18.88
N PRO A 471 5.81 4.55 19.48
CA PRO A 471 5.34 5.92 19.61
C PRO A 471 5.10 6.59 18.25
N SER A 472 3.95 7.25 18.08
CA SER A 472 3.63 8.03 16.88
C SER A 472 2.72 9.21 17.21
N ASP A 473 2.86 10.36 16.54
CA ASP A 473 1.99 11.51 16.81
C ASP A 473 0.61 11.32 16.16
N VAL A 474 -0.18 10.42 16.74
CA VAL A 474 -1.53 10.05 16.30
C VAL A 474 -2.45 10.10 17.51
N LEU A 475 -3.64 10.64 17.29
CA LEU A 475 -4.74 10.59 18.25
C LEU A 475 -5.90 9.84 17.61
N LYS A 476 -6.54 8.92 18.33
CA LYS A 476 -7.78 8.26 17.91
C LYS A 476 -8.85 8.40 19.00
N TYR A 477 -10.06 8.75 18.59
CA TYR A 477 -11.23 8.97 19.43
C TYR A 477 -12.31 7.99 18.99
N THR A 478 -12.61 7.01 19.83
CA THR A 478 -13.69 6.03 19.59
C THR A 478 -14.97 6.55 20.23
N LEU A 479 -16.07 6.50 19.48
CA LEU A 479 -17.38 6.97 19.91
C LEU A 479 -18.23 5.80 20.44
N ALA A 480 -19.29 6.12 21.19
CA ALA A 480 -20.16 5.14 21.84
C ALA A 480 -20.91 4.20 20.87
N ASP A 481 -21.10 4.61 19.62
CA ASP A 481 -21.75 3.80 18.58
C ASP A 481 -20.77 2.99 17.73
N GLY A 482 -19.47 3.00 18.07
CA GLY A 482 -18.40 2.32 17.33
C GLY A 482 -17.80 3.14 16.18
N SER A 483 -18.33 4.33 15.89
CA SER A 483 -17.67 5.31 15.02
C SER A 483 -16.35 5.77 15.64
N TRP A 484 -15.43 6.29 14.84
CA TRP A 484 -14.18 6.85 15.35
C TRP A 484 -13.61 7.96 14.47
N ILE A 485 -12.77 8.79 15.07
CA ILE A 485 -12.00 9.83 14.40
C ILE A 485 -10.53 9.66 14.74
N ALA A 486 -9.64 9.77 13.76
CA ALA A 486 -8.21 9.81 14.01
C ALA A 486 -7.56 11.04 13.37
N VAL A 487 -6.54 11.58 14.05
CA VAL A 487 -5.82 12.79 13.62
C VAL A 487 -4.33 12.51 13.60
N ARG A 488 -3.68 12.82 12.48
CA ARG A 488 -2.27 12.52 12.26
C ARG A 488 -1.59 13.56 11.36
N PRO A 489 -0.46 14.16 11.77
CA PRO A 489 0.39 14.93 10.89
C PRO A 489 1.21 14.00 9.97
N SER A 490 1.51 14.48 8.76
CA SER A 490 2.48 13.84 7.87
C SER A 490 3.88 14.04 8.44
N GLY A 491 4.70 12.98 8.39
CA GLY A 491 6.09 13.03 8.84
C GLY A 491 7.04 13.69 7.84
N THR A 492 6.63 13.79 6.56
CA THR A 492 7.49 14.24 5.46
C THR A 492 6.98 15.49 4.76
N GLU A 493 5.70 15.82 4.92
CA GLU A 493 5.04 16.95 4.25
C GLU A 493 4.35 17.83 5.30
N PRO A 494 4.20 19.15 5.06
CA PRO A 494 3.46 20.03 5.94
C PRO A 494 1.94 19.82 5.75
N LYS A 495 1.49 18.62 6.09
CA LYS A 495 0.11 18.15 5.91
C LYS A 495 -0.39 17.51 7.19
N ILE A 496 -1.66 17.69 7.51
CA ILE A 496 -2.36 16.96 8.57
C ILE A 496 -3.57 16.24 7.97
N LYS A 497 -3.82 15.01 8.43
CA LYS A 497 -4.93 14.16 8.00
C LYS A 497 -5.90 13.95 9.15
N PHE A 498 -7.18 14.03 8.82
CA PHE A 498 -8.29 13.62 9.68
C PHE A 498 -8.98 12.45 9.01
N TYR A 499 -9.10 11.35 9.75
CA TYR A 499 -9.80 10.15 9.33
C TYR A 499 -11.10 10.08 10.11
N ILE A 500 -12.20 9.89 9.42
CA ILE A 500 -13.53 9.73 10.00
C ILE A 500 -14.03 8.36 9.54
N ALA A 501 -14.47 7.53 10.47
CA ALA A 501 -15.19 6.30 10.17
C ALA A 501 -16.45 6.27 11.03
N VAL A 502 -17.59 5.97 10.41
CA VAL A 502 -18.88 5.96 11.09
C VAL A 502 -19.63 4.67 10.84
N VAL A 503 -20.47 4.31 11.80
CA VAL A 503 -21.36 3.17 11.73
C VAL A 503 -22.81 3.68 11.75
N GLY A 504 -23.62 3.25 10.80
CA GLY A 504 -25.06 3.54 10.73
C GLY A 504 -25.90 2.29 10.52
N GLU A 505 -27.21 2.45 10.66
CA GLU A 505 -28.21 1.42 10.32
C GLU A 505 -28.52 1.41 8.83
N THR A 506 -28.24 2.52 8.13
CA THR A 506 -28.42 2.69 6.69
C THR A 506 -27.26 3.48 6.10
N ASN A 507 -27.08 3.38 4.77
CA ASN A 507 -26.09 4.17 4.05
C ASN A 507 -26.33 5.69 4.19
N GLU A 508 -27.60 6.12 4.16
CA GLU A 508 -27.98 7.54 4.30
C GLU A 508 -27.62 8.09 5.68
N GLU A 509 -27.87 7.33 6.74
CA GLU A 509 -27.49 7.69 8.09
C GLU A 509 -25.97 7.79 8.21
N SER A 510 -25.22 6.78 7.72
CA SER A 510 -23.75 6.82 7.77
C SER A 510 -23.18 8.03 7.02
N GLN A 511 -23.73 8.38 5.85
CA GLN A 511 -23.27 9.56 5.13
C GLN A 511 -23.57 10.86 5.88
N THR A 512 -24.75 10.96 6.49
CA THR A 512 -25.12 12.12 7.33
C THR A 512 -24.18 12.27 8.51
N LYS A 513 -23.79 11.17 9.18
CA LYS A 513 -22.80 11.21 10.27
C LYS A 513 -21.43 11.71 9.79
N ILE A 514 -20.96 11.25 8.63
CA ILE A 514 -19.71 11.74 8.02
C ILE A 514 -19.76 13.27 7.86
N ASP A 515 -20.83 13.78 7.24
CA ASP A 515 -20.95 15.20 6.93
C ASP A 515 -21.02 16.07 8.20
N ASN A 516 -21.73 15.60 9.23
CA ASN A 516 -21.81 16.28 10.52
C ASN A 516 -20.44 16.31 11.23
N ILE A 517 -19.76 15.16 11.33
CA ILE A 517 -18.45 15.09 11.99
C ILE A 517 -17.41 15.92 11.23
N GLU A 518 -17.41 15.91 9.90
CA GLU A 518 -16.54 16.78 9.11
C GLU A 518 -16.80 18.27 9.39
N ALA A 519 -18.07 18.68 9.46
CA ALA A 519 -18.43 20.06 9.76
C ALA A 519 -17.94 20.48 11.16
N GLU A 520 -18.10 19.60 12.16
CA GLU A 520 -17.61 19.83 13.51
C GLU A 520 -16.06 19.89 13.55
N ILE A 521 -15.35 18.98 12.86
CA ILE A 521 -13.88 19.02 12.77
C ILE A 521 -13.42 20.33 12.15
N ASN A 522 -14.05 20.73 11.04
CA ASN A 522 -13.73 21.99 10.36
C ASN A 522 -13.99 23.22 11.24
N ALA A 523 -15.03 23.18 12.08
CA ALA A 523 -15.30 24.23 13.06
C ALA A 523 -14.29 24.22 14.22
N PHE A 524 -13.87 23.03 14.66
CA PHE A 524 -12.91 22.86 15.76
C PHE A 524 -11.47 23.17 15.36
N VAL A 525 -11.10 22.98 14.09
CA VAL A 525 -9.74 23.32 13.59
C VAL A 525 -9.56 24.84 13.43
N LYS A 526 -10.63 25.56 13.05
CA LYS A 526 -10.66 27.04 13.04
C LYS A 526 -10.47 27.60 14.46
#